data_AF-A0A970IVF5-F1
#
_entry.id   AF-A0A970IVF5-F1
#
_cell.length_a   1.000
_cell.length_b   1.000
_cell.length_c   1.000
_cell.angle_alpha   90.00
_cell.angle_beta   90.00
_cell.angle_gamma   90.00
#
_symmetry.space_group_name_H-M   'P 1'
#
loop_
_entity.id
_entity.type
_entity.pdbx_description
1 polymer ?
#
loop_
_entity_poly.entity_id
_entity_poly.type
_entity_poly.pdbx_seq_one_letter_code
_entity_poly.pdbx_strand_id
1 'polypeptide(L)'
;SKYGFDFDISRDALLCVDLNLINNNKNSIVNDGDFIFCDTSEDIEGSGNYVYIRKSDAQKIFAGSHTIIARPVINLSSRYFAYLFATDAWRAQIRSVVYGVKVFSITQSILKATKAIIPPIKEQIHIVYYLDNKCAQIDSIIDAKEKTNEKLKEYRQSIIYEAVTKGLNKNAPMKDSGVEWIGVIPEGWEIKKLKYISDINKNRLSESTDPEFQFNYIDISSIIETGIISDTQVMEFSMSPSRARMIVDNGDIIVSTVRTYLKAIAQIKKDNKYICSTGFCIISPKNIIKEYVYYLCISEYFIQKIVSKSVGVSYPAISSSEISNIKAIIPPINEQQQIVDHLDAKCSQIDSVISANEKTIEKLKEYRQSIIYEAVTGKIEI
;
A
#
# COMPACT_ATOMS: atom_id res chain seq x y z
N SER A 1 -1.31 -11.27 12.43
CA SER A 1 -0.22 -10.84 13.34
C SER A 1 0.82 -10.06 12.56
N LYS A 2 1.42 -9.02 13.14
CA LYS A 2 2.52 -8.22 12.53
C LYS A 2 3.73 -9.09 12.14
N TYR A 3 3.94 -10.21 12.84
CA TYR A 3 5.11 -11.09 12.69
C TYR A 3 4.77 -12.41 11.96
N GLY A 4 3.60 -12.51 11.32
CA GLY A 4 3.09 -13.78 10.84
C GLY A 4 2.76 -14.74 12.00
N PHE A 5 2.74 -16.05 11.72
CA PHE A 5 2.48 -17.07 12.73
C PHE A 5 3.75 -17.56 13.44
N ASP A 6 4.95 -17.31 12.91
CA ASP A 6 6.21 -17.90 13.39
C ASP A 6 7.06 -16.82 14.07
N PHE A 7 6.96 -16.63 15.39
CA PHE A 7 7.67 -15.56 16.10
C PHE A 7 9.07 -16.00 16.55
N ASP A 8 10.08 -15.19 16.25
CA ASP A 8 11.46 -15.36 16.69
C ASP A 8 12.04 -14.02 17.16
N ILE A 9 12.43 -13.94 18.44
CA ILE A 9 12.88 -12.69 19.06
C ILE A 9 14.14 -12.09 18.43
N SER A 10 14.95 -12.90 17.74
CA SER A 10 16.14 -12.44 17.02
C SER A 10 15.80 -11.65 15.75
N ARG A 11 14.60 -11.87 15.20
CA ARG A 11 14.08 -11.21 14.00
C ARG A 11 12.97 -10.21 14.32
N ASP A 12 12.14 -10.51 15.31
CA ASP A 12 10.87 -9.84 15.58
C ASP A 12 10.96 -8.98 16.84
N ALA A 13 11.12 -7.66 16.66
CA ALA A 13 11.25 -6.73 17.78
C ALA A 13 9.93 -6.58 18.57
N LEU A 14 9.99 -6.75 19.89
CA LEU A 14 8.89 -6.51 20.84
C LEU A 14 9.15 -5.28 21.72
N LEU A 15 8.06 -4.67 22.20
CA LEU A 15 8.14 -3.63 23.21
C LEU A 15 8.44 -4.25 24.58
N CYS A 16 9.30 -3.59 25.35
CA CYS A 16 9.55 -3.96 26.75
C CYS A 16 8.36 -3.57 27.64
N VAL A 17 8.13 -4.37 28.68
CA VAL A 17 7.07 -4.12 29.68
C VAL A 17 7.66 -4.01 31.08
N ASP A 18 6.90 -3.42 32.01
CA ASP A 18 7.33 -3.23 33.41
C ASP A 18 7.67 -4.57 34.10
N LEU A 19 8.81 -4.62 34.79
CA LEU A 19 9.30 -5.80 35.51
C LEU A 19 8.31 -6.31 36.58
N ASN A 20 7.44 -5.45 37.11
CA ASN A 20 6.41 -5.83 38.07
C ASN A 20 5.41 -6.86 37.52
N LEU A 21 5.24 -6.92 36.18
CA LEU A 21 4.40 -7.94 35.52
C LEU A 21 4.91 -9.36 35.72
N ILE A 22 6.22 -9.54 35.94
CA ILE A 22 6.82 -10.86 36.21
C ILE A 22 6.22 -11.49 37.48
N ASN A 23 5.94 -10.67 38.49
CA ASN A 23 5.43 -11.15 39.78
C ASN A 23 3.91 -11.27 39.79
N ASN A 24 3.21 -10.35 39.12
CA ASN A 24 1.75 -10.25 39.18
C ASN A 24 1.02 -11.07 38.10
N ASN A 25 1.68 -11.38 36.97
CA ASN A 25 1.05 -12.05 35.82
C ASN A 25 1.84 -13.27 35.34
N LYS A 26 2.19 -14.17 36.26
CA LYS A 26 2.93 -15.41 35.95
C LYS A 26 2.24 -16.29 34.89
N ASN A 27 0.91 -16.28 34.85
CA ASN A 27 0.13 -17.06 33.89
C ASN A 27 0.24 -16.53 32.44
N SER A 28 0.71 -15.30 32.25
CA SER A 28 0.90 -14.67 30.94
C SER A 28 2.28 -14.95 30.35
N ILE A 29 3.18 -15.62 31.08
CA ILE A 29 4.52 -15.95 30.57
C ILE A 29 4.40 -17.09 29.55
N VAL A 30 5.02 -16.91 28.39
CA VAL A 30 5.07 -17.91 27.32
C VAL A 30 6.48 -18.48 27.17
N ASN A 31 6.55 -19.73 26.73
CA ASN A 31 7.79 -20.46 26.50
C ASN A 31 7.96 -20.79 25.02
N ASP A 32 9.18 -21.16 24.63
CA ASP A 32 9.43 -21.77 23.32
C ASP A 32 8.54 -22.99 23.14
N GLY A 33 7.85 -23.08 22.01
CA GLY A 33 6.88 -24.13 21.75
C GLY A 33 5.41 -23.76 22.03
N ASP A 34 5.15 -22.65 22.73
CA ASP A 34 3.79 -22.20 23.06
C ASP A 34 3.11 -21.52 21.85
N PHE A 35 1.78 -21.55 21.87
CA PHE A 35 0.93 -20.82 20.94
C PHE A 35 0.13 -19.76 21.68
N ILE A 36 0.02 -18.57 21.10
CA ILE A 36 -0.79 -17.47 21.62
C ILE A 36 -1.91 -17.22 20.61
N PHE A 37 -3.14 -17.56 20.98
CA PHE A 37 -4.35 -17.27 20.19
C PHE A 37 -4.97 -15.96 20.66
N CYS A 38 -5.53 -15.17 19.75
CA CYS A 38 -6.42 -14.07 20.13
C CYS A 38 -7.73 -14.66 20.68
N ASP A 39 -8.25 -14.12 21.79
CA ASP A 39 -9.54 -14.54 22.36
C ASP A 39 -10.75 -13.93 21.64
N THR A 40 -10.50 -12.99 20.74
CA THR A 40 -11.49 -12.20 20.02
C THR A 40 -10.99 -11.83 18.62
N SER A 41 -11.92 -11.60 17.68
CA SER A 41 -11.64 -11.13 16.32
C SER A 41 -12.74 -10.19 15.82
N GLU A 42 -12.38 -9.15 15.08
CA GLU A 42 -13.34 -8.21 14.47
C GLU A 42 -14.03 -8.80 13.23
N ASP A 43 -13.40 -9.81 12.62
CA ASP A 43 -13.92 -10.51 11.46
C ASP A 43 -13.79 -12.04 11.60
N ILE A 44 -14.53 -12.76 10.75
CA ILE A 44 -14.52 -14.23 10.74
C ILE A 44 -13.15 -14.76 10.31
N GLU A 45 -12.47 -14.11 9.37
CA GLU A 45 -11.18 -14.57 8.83
C GLU A 45 -10.07 -14.57 9.88
N GLY A 46 -10.05 -13.57 10.76
CA GLY A 46 -9.12 -13.45 11.87
C GLY A 46 -9.42 -14.39 13.03
N SER A 47 -10.59 -15.04 13.05
CA SER A 47 -10.93 -16.02 14.08
C SER A 47 -10.04 -17.25 13.97
N GLY A 48 -9.31 -17.55 15.04
CA GLY A 48 -8.28 -18.60 15.06
C GLY A 48 -6.88 -18.13 14.69
N ASN A 49 -6.66 -16.82 14.54
CA ASN A 49 -5.31 -16.26 14.44
C ASN A 49 -4.49 -16.56 15.69
N TYR A 50 -3.22 -16.87 15.47
CA TYR A 50 -2.30 -17.21 16.53
C TYR A 50 -0.86 -16.82 16.17
N VAL A 51 0.00 -16.89 17.17
CA VAL A 51 1.45 -16.80 17.05
C VAL A 51 2.08 -18.00 17.75
N TYR A 52 3.00 -18.68 17.08
CA TYR A 52 3.85 -19.73 17.61
C TYR A 52 5.17 -19.12 18.10
N ILE A 53 5.57 -19.42 19.33
CA ILE A 53 6.85 -18.96 19.89
C ILE A 53 7.93 -19.95 19.48
N ARG A 54 8.70 -19.61 18.43
CA ARG A 54 9.81 -20.45 17.96
C ARG A 54 11.00 -20.36 18.91
N LYS A 55 11.37 -19.13 19.28
CA LYS A 55 12.59 -18.84 20.01
C LYS A 55 12.46 -17.56 20.81
N SER A 56 12.72 -17.66 22.12
CA SER A 56 12.70 -16.56 23.08
C SER A 56 14.10 -16.12 23.54
N ASP A 57 15.15 -16.88 23.20
CA ASP A 57 16.55 -16.59 23.61
C ASP A 57 16.70 -16.26 25.10
N ALA A 58 16.04 -17.07 25.94
CA ALA A 58 16.00 -16.94 27.40
C ALA A 58 15.36 -15.62 27.91
N GLN A 59 14.73 -14.84 27.05
CA GLN A 59 13.93 -13.69 27.44
C GLN A 59 12.52 -14.12 27.85
N LYS A 60 11.96 -13.45 28.86
CA LYS A 60 10.57 -13.67 29.27
C LYS A 60 9.63 -12.90 28.34
N ILE A 61 8.86 -13.63 27.55
CA ILE A 61 7.82 -13.06 26.70
C ILE A 61 6.48 -13.14 27.45
N PHE A 62 5.69 -12.07 27.34
CA PHE A 62 4.36 -11.98 27.96
C PHE A 62 3.28 -11.93 26.89
N ALA A 63 2.28 -12.81 27.00
CA ALA A 63 1.07 -12.72 26.22
C ALA A 63 0.15 -11.62 26.78
N GLY A 64 -0.50 -10.86 25.90
CA GLY A 64 -1.44 -9.80 26.27
C GLY A 64 -2.70 -10.33 26.97
N SER A 65 -3.48 -9.45 27.60
CA SER A 65 -4.67 -9.82 28.39
C SER A 65 -5.81 -10.47 27.60
N HIS A 66 -5.89 -10.21 26.30
CA HIS A 66 -6.92 -10.74 25.39
C HIS A 66 -6.39 -11.90 24.53
N THR A 67 -5.73 -12.85 25.20
CA THR A 67 -5.12 -14.00 24.52
C THR A 67 -5.30 -15.30 25.30
N ILE A 68 -5.25 -16.40 24.57
CA ILE A 68 -5.25 -17.75 25.11
C ILE A 68 -3.90 -18.39 24.78
N ILE A 69 -3.18 -18.81 25.82
CA ILE A 69 -1.94 -19.57 25.65
C ILE A 69 -2.27 -21.06 25.57
N ALA A 70 -1.94 -21.70 24.46
CA ALA A 70 -2.03 -23.14 24.28
C ALA A 70 -0.64 -23.76 24.31
N ARG A 71 -0.50 -24.86 25.05
CA ARG A 71 0.78 -25.55 25.27
C ARG A 71 0.67 -27.03 24.90
N PRO A 72 1.69 -27.62 24.26
CA PRO A 72 1.72 -29.05 24.02
C PRO A 72 1.77 -29.81 25.36
N VAL A 73 0.90 -30.81 25.52
CA VAL A 73 0.85 -31.67 26.72
C VAL A 73 1.30 -33.11 26.46
N ILE A 74 1.61 -33.43 25.21
CA ILE A 74 2.11 -34.73 24.75
C ILE A 74 3.40 -34.52 23.94
N ASN A 75 4.15 -35.61 23.73
CA ASN A 75 5.37 -35.57 22.91
C ASN A 75 5.00 -35.37 21.42
N LEU A 76 5.10 -34.13 20.95
CA LEU A 76 4.79 -33.71 19.58
C LEU A 76 5.73 -32.58 19.12
N SER A 77 5.79 -32.32 17.82
CA SER A 77 6.50 -31.15 17.26
C SER A 77 5.57 -29.93 17.24
N SER A 78 5.75 -28.96 18.14
CA SER A 78 4.95 -27.72 18.10
C SER A 78 5.06 -27.01 16.75
N ARG A 79 6.22 -27.07 16.09
CA ARG A 79 6.40 -26.44 14.77
C ARG A 79 5.53 -27.08 13.69
N TYR A 80 5.27 -28.39 13.76
CA TYR A 80 4.30 -29.04 12.88
C TYR A 80 2.88 -28.48 13.12
N PHE A 81 2.48 -28.30 14.38
CA PHE A 81 1.18 -27.74 14.70
C PHE A 81 1.07 -26.25 14.32
N ALA A 82 2.17 -25.51 14.31
CA ALA A 82 2.16 -24.17 13.70
C ALA A 82 1.76 -24.25 12.23
N TYR A 83 2.41 -25.08 11.42
CA TYR A 83 1.99 -25.26 10.03
C TYR A 83 0.53 -25.74 9.89
N LEU A 84 0.09 -26.70 10.71
CA LEU A 84 -1.29 -27.18 10.69
C LEU A 84 -2.29 -26.07 11.03
N PHE A 85 -2.07 -25.32 12.10
CA PHE A 85 -2.95 -24.24 12.56
C PHE A 85 -2.96 -23.06 11.57
N ALA A 86 -1.91 -22.88 10.78
CA ALA A 86 -1.88 -21.88 9.71
C ALA A 86 -2.82 -22.22 8.55
N THR A 87 -3.21 -23.49 8.37
CA THR A 87 -4.12 -23.89 7.28
C THR A 87 -5.54 -23.37 7.50
N ASP A 88 -6.22 -23.02 6.41
CA ASP A 88 -7.65 -22.70 6.45
C ASP A 88 -8.50 -23.92 6.84
N ALA A 89 -8.04 -25.13 6.49
CA ALA A 89 -8.73 -26.36 6.85
C ALA A 89 -8.88 -26.54 8.36
N TRP A 90 -7.83 -26.22 9.14
CA TRP A 90 -7.94 -26.24 10.59
C TRP A 90 -8.74 -25.05 11.12
N ARG A 91 -8.45 -23.82 10.64
CA ARG A 91 -9.12 -22.60 11.12
C ARG A 91 -10.63 -22.58 10.83
N ALA A 92 -11.09 -23.23 9.76
CA ALA A 92 -12.51 -23.36 9.44
C ALA A 92 -13.32 -24.03 10.56
N GLN A 93 -12.72 -24.91 11.37
CA GLN A 93 -13.39 -25.52 12.52
C GLN A 93 -13.70 -24.51 13.63
N ILE A 94 -12.87 -23.47 13.78
CA ILE A 94 -13.10 -22.37 14.70
C ILE A 94 -14.14 -21.43 14.08
N ARG A 95 -13.93 -21.03 12.83
CA ARG A 95 -14.79 -20.06 12.11
C ARG A 95 -16.24 -20.49 11.98
N SER A 96 -16.51 -21.80 11.96
CA SER A 96 -17.88 -22.33 11.86
C SER A 96 -18.67 -22.30 13.18
N VAL A 97 -18.01 -22.06 14.31
CA VAL A 97 -18.63 -22.13 15.65
C VAL A 97 -18.44 -20.86 16.48
N VAL A 98 -17.62 -19.91 16.03
CA VAL A 98 -17.53 -18.59 16.66
C VAL A 98 -18.86 -17.86 16.56
N TYR A 99 -19.16 -17.06 17.58
CA TYR A 99 -20.37 -16.27 17.68
C TYR A 99 -20.02 -14.85 18.11
N GLY A 100 -20.80 -13.87 17.66
CA GLY A 100 -20.57 -12.45 17.93
C GLY A 100 -21.34 -11.56 16.95
N VAL A 101 -21.73 -10.36 17.41
CA VAL A 101 -22.43 -9.37 16.56
C VAL A 101 -21.46 -8.33 16.00
N LYS A 102 -20.52 -7.86 16.82
CA LYS A 102 -19.47 -6.88 16.43
C LYS A 102 -18.06 -7.43 16.54
N VAL A 103 -17.86 -8.42 17.41
CA VAL A 103 -16.58 -9.08 17.68
C VAL A 103 -16.90 -10.54 17.95
N PHE A 104 -16.22 -11.45 17.24
CA PHE A 104 -16.33 -12.89 17.39
C PHE A 104 -15.51 -13.34 18.59
N SER A 105 -16.11 -14.14 19.47
CA SER A 105 -15.42 -14.67 20.65
C SER A 105 -14.80 -16.04 20.35
N ILE A 106 -13.50 -16.18 20.59
CA ILE A 106 -12.73 -17.42 20.49
C ILE A 106 -12.42 -17.90 21.91
N THR A 107 -13.28 -18.76 22.44
CA THR A 107 -13.13 -19.29 23.80
C THR A 107 -12.19 -20.50 23.83
N GLN A 108 -11.68 -20.82 25.03
CA GLN A 108 -10.91 -22.05 25.24
C GLN A 108 -11.72 -23.31 24.88
N SER A 109 -13.04 -23.30 25.06
CA SER A 109 -13.89 -24.43 24.71
C SER A 109 -13.96 -24.64 23.20
N ILE A 110 -14.01 -23.56 22.42
CA ILE A 110 -13.96 -23.63 20.95
C ILE A 110 -12.62 -24.24 20.50
N LEU A 111 -11.49 -23.75 21.02
CA LEU A 111 -10.17 -24.28 20.66
C LEU A 111 -10.03 -25.77 21.02
N LYS A 112 -10.50 -26.17 22.21
CA LYS A 112 -10.48 -27.57 22.68
C LYS A 112 -11.39 -28.50 21.86
N ALA A 113 -12.40 -27.97 21.18
CA ALA A 113 -13.30 -28.77 20.34
C ALA A 113 -12.73 -29.03 18.92
N THR A 114 -11.69 -28.32 18.51
CA THR A 114 -11.05 -28.53 17.20
C THR A 114 -10.37 -29.90 17.14
N LYS A 115 -10.36 -30.50 15.94
CA LYS A 115 -9.63 -31.73 15.64
C LYS A 115 -8.34 -31.40 14.92
N ALA A 116 -7.29 -32.17 15.22
CA ALA A 116 -5.98 -32.04 14.59
C ALA A 116 -5.54 -33.37 13.95
N ILE A 117 -4.82 -33.26 12.85
CA ILE A 117 -4.16 -34.40 12.19
C ILE A 117 -2.80 -34.59 12.89
N ILE A 118 -2.58 -35.77 13.46
CA ILE A 118 -1.38 -36.05 14.25
C ILE A 118 -0.67 -37.29 13.66
N PRO A 119 0.29 -37.11 12.72
CA PRO A 119 1.11 -38.20 12.23
C PRO A 119 2.15 -38.61 13.29
N PRO A 120 2.85 -39.75 13.13
CA PRO A 120 3.96 -40.13 13.99
C PRO A 120 5.01 -39.03 14.13
N ILE A 121 5.65 -38.91 15.29
CA ILE A 121 6.61 -37.81 15.57
C ILE A 121 7.76 -37.71 14.55
N LYS A 122 8.23 -38.84 14.00
CA LYS A 122 9.25 -38.84 12.95
C LYS A 122 8.77 -38.16 11.67
N GLU A 123 7.53 -38.42 11.28
CA GLU A 123 6.89 -37.83 10.11
C GLU A 123 6.61 -36.33 10.34
N GLN A 124 6.17 -35.94 11.54
CA GLN A 124 6.04 -34.52 11.91
C GLN A 124 7.37 -33.75 11.72
N ILE A 125 8.49 -34.35 12.12
CA ILE A 125 9.82 -33.75 11.96
C ILE A 125 10.21 -33.64 10.48
N HIS A 126 9.95 -34.67 9.67
CA HIS A 126 10.20 -34.64 8.22
C HIS A 126 9.37 -33.57 7.51
N ILE A 127 8.08 -33.49 7.82
CA ILE A 127 7.16 -32.45 7.31
C ILE A 127 7.70 -31.06 7.66
N VAL A 128 8.10 -30.85 8.92
CA VAL A 128 8.66 -29.56 9.37
C VAL A 128 9.93 -29.21 8.61
N TYR A 129 10.87 -30.14 8.45
CA TYR A 129 12.11 -29.88 7.71
C TYR A 129 11.83 -29.49 6.26
N TYR A 130 10.93 -30.20 5.60
CA TYR A 130 10.49 -29.91 4.24
C TYR A 130 9.85 -28.52 4.14
N LEU A 131 8.88 -28.22 5.01
CA LEU A 131 8.15 -26.95 5.01
C LEU A 131 9.03 -25.77 5.37
N ASP A 132 9.92 -25.89 6.36
CA ASP A 132 10.87 -24.84 6.71
C ASP A 132 11.76 -24.48 5.50
N ASN A 133 12.28 -25.49 4.81
CA ASN A 133 13.13 -25.28 3.64
C ASN A 133 12.37 -24.66 2.47
N LYS A 134 11.18 -25.18 2.14
CA LYS A 134 10.37 -24.68 1.02
C LYS A 134 9.80 -23.28 1.28
N CYS A 135 9.25 -23.03 2.47
CA CYS A 135 8.75 -21.71 2.84
C CYS A 135 9.89 -20.68 2.83
N ALA A 136 11.06 -20.99 3.37
CA ALA A 136 12.20 -20.06 3.35
C ALA A 136 12.66 -19.70 1.93
N GLN A 137 12.65 -20.66 0.99
CA GLN A 137 12.95 -20.38 -0.42
C GLN A 137 11.92 -19.45 -1.06
N ILE A 138 10.62 -19.72 -0.83
CA ILE A 138 9.54 -18.88 -1.36
C ILE A 138 9.61 -17.47 -0.77
N ASP A 139 9.77 -17.36 0.55
CA ASP A 139 9.83 -16.10 1.27
C ASP A 139 11.03 -15.26 0.78
N SER A 140 12.19 -15.89 0.54
CA SER A 140 13.36 -15.20 -0.05
C SER A 140 13.11 -14.66 -1.47
N ILE A 141 12.29 -15.35 -2.28
CA ILE A 141 11.96 -14.88 -3.64
C ILE A 141 10.97 -13.71 -3.56
N ILE A 142 9.98 -13.80 -2.68
CA ILE A 142 9.02 -12.72 -2.41
C ILE A 142 9.78 -11.46 -1.96
N ASP A 143 10.65 -11.58 -0.96
CA ASP A 143 11.44 -10.46 -0.44
C ASP A 143 12.30 -9.81 -1.54
N ALA A 144 12.93 -10.61 -2.39
CA ALA A 144 13.75 -10.10 -3.50
C ALA A 144 12.90 -9.34 -4.54
N LYS A 145 11.68 -9.82 -4.81
CA LYS A 145 10.73 -9.19 -5.73
C LYS A 145 10.14 -7.90 -5.16
N GLU A 146 9.78 -7.88 -3.89
CA GLU A 146 9.29 -6.68 -3.20
C GLU A 146 10.37 -5.58 -3.20
N LYS A 147 11.62 -5.92 -2.85
CA LYS A 147 12.77 -4.99 -2.96
C LYS A 147 13.04 -4.51 -4.38
N THR A 148 12.80 -5.36 -5.38
CA THR A 148 12.92 -4.96 -6.80
C THR A 148 11.86 -3.93 -7.16
N ASN A 149 10.62 -4.12 -6.72
CA ASN A 149 9.53 -3.17 -6.95
C ASN A 149 9.80 -1.82 -6.28
N GLU A 150 10.31 -1.80 -5.05
CA GLU A 150 10.72 -0.57 -4.36
C GLU A 150 11.76 0.21 -5.17
N LYS A 151 12.85 -0.46 -5.60
CA LYS A 151 13.90 0.16 -6.42
C LYS A 151 13.38 0.68 -7.76
N LEU A 152 12.44 -0.04 -8.38
CA LEU A 152 11.81 0.40 -9.62
C LEU A 152 10.95 1.66 -9.43
N LYS A 153 10.21 1.74 -8.32
CA LYS A 153 9.44 2.94 -7.95
C LYS A 153 10.37 4.14 -7.72
N GLU A 154 11.48 3.95 -7.01
CA GLU A 154 12.51 4.98 -6.80
C GLU A 154 13.13 5.42 -8.13
N TYR A 155 13.52 4.47 -8.98
CA TYR A 155 14.10 4.74 -10.29
C TYR A 155 13.13 5.53 -11.20
N ARG A 156 11.85 5.17 -11.21
CA ARG A 156 10.79 5.90 -11.93
C ARG A 156 10.73 7.36 -11.51
N GLN A 157 10.74 7.64 -10.20
CA GLN A 157 10.73 9.01 -9.69
C GLN A 157 12.00 9.78 -10.08
N SER A 158 13.15 9.12 -10.02
CA SER A 158 14.43 9.72 -10.44
C SER A 158 14.44 10.10 -11.93
N ILE A 159 13.94 9.23 -12.82
CA ILE A 159 13.89 9.51 -14.26
C ILE A 159 12.96 10.69 -14.55
N ILE A 160 11.77 10.71 -13.93
CA ILE A 160 10.82 11.82 -14.10
C ILE A 160 11.47 13.13 -13.64
N TYR A 161 12.08 13.14 -12.44
CA TYR A 161 12.77 14.31 -11.92
C TYR A 161 13.90 14.79 -12.86
N GLU A 162 14.77 13.88 -13.32
CA GLU A 162 15.87 14.23 -14.23
C GLU A 162 15.32 14.80 -15.54
N ALA A 163 14.33 14.15 -16.14
CA ALA A 163 13.76 14.58 -17.41
C ALA A 163 13.07 15.95 -17.33
N VAL A 164 12.30 16.24 -16.26
CA VAL A 164 11.55 17.50 -16.12
C VAL A 164 12.38 18.66 -15.53
N THR A 165 13.60 18.39 -15.02
CA THR A 165 14.49 19.44 -14.48
C THR A 165 15.75 19.66 -15.29
N LYS A 166 16.31 18.61 -15.88
CA LYS A 166 17.59 18.64 -16.61
C LYS A 166 17.45 18.32 -18.10
N GLY A 167 16.27 17.87 -18.54
CA GLY A 167 16.03 17.45 -19.91
C GLY A 167 16.71 16.13 -20.25
N LEU A 168 16.60 15.72 -21.52
CA LEU A 168 17.15 14.45 -22.00
C LEU A 168 18.61 14.57 -22.49
N ASN A 169 19.04 15.79 -22.85
CA ASN A 169 20.40 16.05 -23.33
C ASN A 169 21.34 16.39 -22.17
N LYS A 170 22.16 15.41 -21.77
CA LYS A 170 23.14 15.55 -20.68
C LYS A 170 24.25 16.58 -20.93
N ASN A 171 24.44 17.01 -22.18
CA ASN A 171 25.48 17.97 -22.57
C ASN A 171 24.91 19.38 -22.80
N ALA A 172 23.64 19.63 -22.49
CA ALA A 172 23.06 20.96 -22.63
C ALA A 172 23.75 21.96 -21.68
N PRO A 173 24.01 23.21 -22.12
CA PRO A 173 24.47 24.25 -21.21
C PRO A 173 23.41 24.50 -20.14
N MET A 174 23.86 24.70 -18.90
CA MET A 174 23.00 24.82 -17.72
C MET A 174 23.06 26.24 -17.14
N LYS A 175 21.95 26.71 -16.60
CA LYS A 175 21.84 27.96 -15.84
C LYS A 175 21.21 27.73 -14.47
N ASP A 176 21.44 28.65 -13.54
CA ASP A 176 20.73 28.64 -12.26
C ASP A 176 19.22 28.83 -12.49
N SER A 177 18.43 27.96 -11.86
CA SER A 177 16.98 28.03 -11.87
C SER A 177 16.41 29.14 -10.96
N GLY A 178 17.22 29.69 -10.05
CA GLY A 178 16.73 30.57 -8.99
C GLY A 178 15.77 29.85 -8.03
N VAL A 179 15.92 28.53 -7.94
CA VAL A 179 15.16 27.63 -7.09
C VAL A 179 16.15 26.64 -6.46
N GLU A 180 16.58 26.94 -5.24
CA GLU A 180 17.70 26.30 -4.52
C GLU A 180 17.80 24.78 -4.70
N TRP A 181 16.67 24.10 -4.56
CA TRP A 181 16.58 22.65 -4.54
C TRP A 181 16.44 21.99 -5.93
N ILE A 182 16.16 22.76 -6.98
CA ILE A 182 16.38 22.32 -8.37
C ILE A 182 17.87 22.50 -8.70
N GLY A 183 18.47 23.59 -8.23
CA GLY A 183 19.81 24.01 -8.60
C GLY A 183 19.79 24.56 -10.03
N VAL A 184 20.18 23.74 -10.99
CA VAL A 184 20.39 24.16 -12.39
C VAL A 184 19.41 23.52 -13.36
N ILE A 185 19.08 24.25 -14.43
CA ILE A 185 18.23 23.81 -15.55
C ILE A 185 18.91 24.15 -16.89
N PRO A 186 18.52 23.53 -18.02
CA PRO A 186 19.04 23.92 -19.33
C PRO A 186 18.84 25.41 -19.64
N GLU A 187 19.82 26.04 -20.27
CA GLU A 187 19.88 27.48 -20.47
C GLU A 187 18.69 28.03 -21.29
N GLY A 188 18.19 27.24 -22.25
CA GLY A 188 17.04 27.59 -23.08
C GLY A 188 15.67 27.44 -22.40
N TRP A 189 15.61 26.92 -21.17
CA TRP A 189 14.35 26.66 -20.48
C TRP A 189 13.86 27.86 -19.67
N GLU A 190 12.55 28.04 -19.57
CA GLU A 190 11.94 29.12 -18.80
C GLU A 190 11.42 28.62 -17.45
N ILE A 191 11.27 29.55 -16.49
CA ILE A 191 10.60 29.28 -15.22
C ILE A 191 9.45 30.27 -15.05
N LYS A 192 8.23 29.76 -14.88
CA LYS A 192 7.04 30.59 -14.60
C LYS A 192 6.23 29.96 -13.48
N LYS A 193 5.43 30.75 -12.75
CA LYS A 193 4.43 30.16 -11.84
C LYS A 193 3.38 29.40 -12.65
N LEU A 194 2.89 28.28 -12.10
CA LEU A 194 1.93 27.39 -12.75
C LEU A 194 0.71 28.15 -13.31
N LYS A 195 0.17 29.11 -12.56
CA LYS A 195 -0.95 29.97 -12.99
C LYS A 195 -0.74 30.74 -14.31
N TYR A 196 0.50 30.91 -14.76
CA TYR A 196 0.80 31.56 -16.04
C TYR A 196 0.80 30.59 -17.23
N ILE A 197 0.80 29.28 -16.97
CA ILE A 197 0.75 28.22 -18.00
C ILE A 197 -0.49 27.34 -17.88
N SER A 198 -1.39 27.62 -16.94
CA SER A 198 -2.64 26.87 -16.75
C SER A 198 -3.73 27.74 -16.15
N ASP A 199 -4.99 27.42 -16.46
CA ASP A 199 -6.11 27.85 -15.62
C ASP A 199 -6.19 26.93 -14.39
N ILE A 200 -6.64 27.47 -13.26
CA ILE A 200 -6.79 26.71 -12.02
C ILE A 200 -8.25 26.73 -11.61
N ASN A 201 -8.84 25.55 -11.37
CA ASN A 201 -10.24 25.40 -10.97
C ASN A 201 -11.20 26.17 -11.90
N LYS A 202 -10.95 26.07 -13.21
CA LYS A 202 -11.58 26.90 -14.25
C LYS A 202 -13.11 26.86 -14.20
N ASN A 203 -13.67 25.67 -14.03
CA ASN A 203 -15.10 25.41 -14.14
C ASN A 203 -15.62 24.68 -12.91
N ARG A 204 -16.80 25.07 -12.44
CA ARG A 204 -17.50 24.45 -11.31
C ARG A 204 -19.00 24.41 -11.58
N LEU A 205 -19.65 23.31 -11.19
CA LEU A 205 -21.10 23.23 -11.14
C LEU A 205 -21.64 24.26 -10.13
N SER A 206 -22.70 24.96 -10.51
CA SER A 206 -23.44 25.86 -9.63
C SER A 206 -24.50 25.08 -8.83
N GLU A 207 -25.04 25.69 -7.79
CA GLU A 207 -26.19 25.12 -7.07
C GLU A 207 -27.48 25.11 -7.91
N SER A 208 -27.49 25.82 -9.04
CA SER A 208 -28.59 25.83 -10.01
C SER A 208 -28.43 24.78 -11.11
N THR A 209 -27.49 23.85 -10.97
CA THR A 209 -27.32 22.74 -11.93
C THR A 209 -28.58 21.89 -11.93
N ASP A 210 -28.99 21.43 -13.11
CA ASP A 210 -30.13 20.53 -13.27
C ASP A 210 -30.02 19.33 -12.29
N PRO A 211 -31.01 19.11 -11.41
CA PRO A 211 -31.02 18.00 -10.46
C PRO A 211 -30.83 16.62 -11.11
N GLU A 212 -31.28 16.46 -12.35
CA GLU A 212 -31.19 15.22 -13.14
C GLU A 212 -29.90 15.13 -13.96
N PHE A 213 -28.99 16.12 -13.86
CA PHE A 213 -27.72 16.08 -14.56
C PHE A 213 -26.86 14.90 -14.08
N GLN A 214 -26.63 13.95 -14.99
CA GLN A 214 -25.83 12.75 -14.74
C GLN A 214 -24.35 12.93 -15.12
N PHE A 215 -23.47 12.42 -14.27
CA PHE A 215 -22.03 12.45 -14.47
C PHE A 215 -21.33 11.29 -13.75
N ASN A 216 -20.08 11.06 -14.13
CA ASN A 216 -19.17 10.17 -13.41
C ASN A 216 -18.40 10.99 -12.36
N TYR A 217 -18.61 10.66 -11.09
CA TYR A 217 -17.95 11.30 -9.98
C TYR A 217 -16.57 10.68 -9.72
N ILE A 218 -15.55 11.53 -9.63
CA ILE A 218 -14.19 11.15 -9.22
C ILE A 218 -13.95 11.66 -7.81
N ASP A 219 -13.81 10.72 -6.88
CA ASP A 219 -13.37 10.99 -5.52
C ASP A 219 -11.82 11.00 -5.43
N ILE A 220 -11.28 11.59 -4.37
CA ILE A 220 -9.84 11.52 -4.06
C ILE A 220 -9.39 10.07 -3.88
N SER A 221 -10.22 9.23 -3.26
CA SER A 221 -9.94 7.79 -3.09
C SER A 221 -9.98 7.01 -4.40
N SER A 222 -10.52 7.57 -5.48
CA SER A 222 -10.54 6.95 -6.81
C SER A 222 -9.17 6.96 -7.50
N ILE A 223 -8.18 7.67 -6.94
CA ILE A 223 -6.84 7.79 -7.53
C ILE A 223 -5.89 6.83 -6.83
N ILE A 224 -5.32 5.90 -7.59
CA ILE A 224 -4.28 5.00 -7.11
C ILE A 224 -2.87 5.59 -7.34
N GLU A 225 -1.86 5.05 -6.67
CA GLU A 225 -0.48 5.59 -6.62
C GLU A 225 0.17 5.76 -8.01
N THR A 226 -0.32 5.06 -9.04
CA THR A 226 0.18 5.16 -10.42
C THR A 226 -0.42 6.32 -11.22
N GLY A 227 -1.29 7.13 -10.63
CA GLY A 227 -2.02 8.21 -11.30
C GLY A 227 -3.17 7.74 -12.19
N ILE A 228 -3.59 6.48 -11.99
CA ILE A 228 -4.76 5.88 -12.65
C ILE A 228 -6.00 6.20 -11.82
N ILE A 229 -7.09 6.52 -12.52
CA ILE A 229 -8.43 6.65 -11.94
C ILE A 229 -9.06 5.25 -11.98
N SER A 230 -9.19 4.59 -10.82
CA SER A 230 -9.64 3.19 -10.74
C SER A 230 -11.17 3.06 -10.70
N ASP A 231 -11.83 3.93 -9.94
CA ASP A 231 -13.25 3.78 -9.61
C ASP A 231 -14.00 5.10 -9.73
N THR A 232 -14.91 5.20 -10.70
CA THR A 232 -15.81 6.34 -10.84
C THR A 232 -17.25 5.92 -10.60
N GLN A 233 -18.04 6.81 -10.01
CA GLN A 233 -19.43 6.52 -9.66
C GLN A 233 -20.37 7.34 -10.53
N VAL A 234 -21.26 6.68 -11.28
CA VAL A 234 -22.34 7.37 -11.99
C VAL A 234 -23.37 7.84 -10.97
N MET A 235 -23.70 9.13 -10.99
CA MET A 235 -24.72 9.71 -10.12
C MET A 235 -25.39 10.93 -10.75
N GLU A 236 -26.58 11.26 -10.25
CA GLU A 236 -27.30 12.49 -10.53
C GLU A 236 -26.89 13.60 -9.57
N PHE A 237 -26.93 14.85 -10.03
CA PHE A 237 -26.56 16.01 -9.23
C PHE A 237 -27.34 16.10 -7.91
N SER A 238 -28.63 15.79 -7.94
CA SER A 238 -29.53 15.78 -6.77
C SER A 238 -29.10 14.81 -5.66
N MET A 239 -28.48 13.68 -6.03
CA MET A 239 -28.00 12.63 -5.12
C MET A 239 -26.50 12.72 -4.85
N SER A 240 -25.81 13.67 -5.47
CA SER A 240 -24.36 13.81 -5.38
C SER A 240 -23.94 14.46 -4.05
N PRO A 241 -22.74 14.12 -3.52
CA PRO A 241 -22.22 14.82 -2.35
C PRO A 241 -21.95 16.29 -2.71
N SER A 242 -22.06 17.21 -1.75
CA SER A 242 -21.87 18.66 -1.96
C SER A 242 -20.51 19.05 -2.56
N ARG A 243 -19.51 18.16 -2.44
CA ARG A 243 -18.17 18.29 -3.02
C ARG A 243 -18.06 17.86 -4.49
N ALA A 244 -19.05 17.18 -5.06
CA ALA A 244 -19.09 16.83 -6.48
C ALA A 244 -19.44 18.07 -7.30
N ARG A 245 -18.42 18.90 -7.58
CA ARG A 245 -18.63 20.22 -8.19
C ARG A 245 -17.58 20.60 -9.22
N MET A 246 -16.39 20.01 -9.23
CA MET A 246 -15.31 20.44 -10.12
C MET A 246 -15.48 19.85 -11.51
N ILE A 247 -15.74 20.69 -12.51
CA ILE A 247 -15.86 20.23 -13.89
C ILE A 247 -14.44 20.09 -14.46
N VAL A 248 -14.20 18.98 -15.15
CA VAL A 248 -12.90 18.69 -15.77
C VAL A 248 -13.03 18.37 -17.25
N ASP A 249 -11.97 18.68 -18.00
CA ASP A 249 -11.83 18.43 -19.43
C ASP A 249 -10.66 17.50 -19.74
N ASN A 250 -10.61 17.04 -21.00
CA ASN A 250 -9.56 16.13 -21.46
C ASN A 250 -8.16 16.76 -21.27
N GLY A 251 -7.29 16.03 -20.58
CA GLY A 251 -5.93 16.43 -20.26
C GLY A 251 -5.79 17.45 -19.15
N ASP A 252 -6.87 17.77 -18.42
CA ASP A 252 -6.74 18.42 -17.11
C ASP A 252 -5.94 17.52 -16.17
N ILE A 253 -5.15 18.12 -15.29
CA ILE A 253 -4.45 17.43 -14.20
C ILE A 253 -5.20 17.72 -12.91
N ILE A 254 -5.57 16.67 -12.18
CA ILE A 254 -6.18 16.77 -10.86
C ILE A 254 -5.13 16.45 -9.80
N VAL A 255 -5.02 17.32 -8.79
CA VAL A 255 -4.06 17.18 -7.68
C VAL A 255 -4.83 17.26 -6.38
N SER A 256 -4.77 16.21 -5.55
CA SER A 256 -5.43 16.24 -4.24
C SER A 256 -4.89 17.38 -3.38
N THR A 257 -5.80 18.14 -2.77
CA THR A 257 -5.49 19.23 -1.85
C THR A 257 -5.49 18.81 -0.39
N VAL A 258 -5.83 17.55 -0.10
CA VAL A 258 -5.86 16.96 1.26
C VAL A 258 -5.06 15.67 1.30
N ARG A 259 -4.48 15.35 2.46
CA ARG A 259 -3.60 14.19 2.66
C ARG A 259 -2.58 14.08 1.51
N THR A 260 -1.91 15.20 1.23
CA THR A 260 -1.04 15.38 0.05
C THR A 260 0.10 14.36 -0.03
N TYR A 261 0.47 13.74 1.09
CA TYR A 261 1.41 12.61 1.15
C TYR A 261 0.94 11.35 0.40
N LEU A 262 -0.37 11.19 0.15
CA LEU A 262 -0.92 10.10 -0.66
C LEU A 262 -0.67 10.30 -2.17
N LYS A 263 -0.18 11.49 -2.58
CA LYS A 263 0.19 11.79 -3.97
C LYS A 263 -0.90 11.47 -4.99
N ALA A 264 -2.18 11.63 -4.60
CA ALA A 264 -3.33 11.43 -5.47
C ALA A 264 -3.36 12.49 -6.58
N ILE A 265 -2.69 12.20 -7.69
CA ILE A 265 -2.52 13.06 -8.85
C ILE A 265 -2.80 12.24 -10.10
N ALA A 266 -3.65 12.74 -11.00
CA ALA A 266 -3.99 12.05 -12.24
C ALA A 266 -4.21 13.02 -13.40
N GLN A 267 -4.03 12.52 -14.62
CA GLN A 267 -4.45 13.23 -15.83
C GLN A 267 -5.81 12.70 -16.29
N ILE A 268 -6.75 13.59 -16.57
CA ILE A 268 -8.07 13.23 -17.07
C ILE A 268 -7.97 12.77 -18.52
N LYS A 269 -8.44 11.55 -18.80
CA LYS A 269 -8.67 11.06 -20.16
C LYS A 269 -10.18 11.04 -20.40
N LYS A 270 -10.66 11.87 -21.33
CA LYS A 270 -12.10 12.12 -21.51
C LYS A 270 -12.76 11.03 -22.36
N ASP A 271 -13.04 9.91 -21.73
CA ASP A 271 -13.96 8.88 -22.21
C ASP A 271 -15.40 9.09 -21.70
N ASN A 272 -15.57 9.88 -20.64
CA ASN A 272 -16.87 10.20 -20.03
C ASN A 272 -16.99 11.67 -19.61
N LYS A 273 -18.20 12.07 -19.17
CA LYS A 273 -18.42 13.33 -18.43
C LYS A 273 -18.02 13.14 -16.97
N TYR A 274 -16.93 13.78 -16.56
CA TYR A 274 -16.41 13.68 -15.20
C TYR A 274 -16.66 14.95 -14.37
N ILE A 275 -17.02 14.74 -13.11
CA ILE A 275 -17.04 15.77 -12.07
C ILE A 275 -16.17 15.29 -10.93
N CYS A 276 -15.18 16.10 -10.56
CA CYS A 276 -14.26 15.80 -9.48
C CYS A 276 -14.74 16.39 -8.15
N SER A 277 -14.23 15.81 -7.06
CA SER A 277 -14.34 16.37 -5.73
C SER A 277 -13.73 17.79 -5.65
N THR A 278 -14.31 18.67 -4.84
CA THR A 278 -13.68 19.96 -4.46
C THR A 278 -12.40 19.79 -3.65
N GLY A 279 -12.10 18.58 -3.19
CA GLY A 279 -10.80 18.23 -2.60
C GLY A 279 -9.68 18.06 -3.63
N PHE A 280 -9.93 18.35 -4.92
CA PHE A 280 -8.90 18.46 -5.94
C PHE A 280 -8.65 19.92 -6.33
N CYS A 281 -7.40 20.21 -6.68
CA CYS A 281 -7.01 21.33 -7.52
C CYS A 281 -7.01 20.85 -8.97
N ILE A 282 -7.81 21.49 -9.82
CA ILE A 282 -7.85 21.21 -11.26
C ILE A 282 -6.89 22.17 -11.96
N ILE A 283 -5.91 21.62 -12.66
CA ILE A 283 -4.92 22.36 -13.44
C ILE A 283 -5.25 22.10 -14.91
N SER A 284 -5.65 23.15 -15.63
CA SER A 284 -6.00 23.09 -17.05
C SER A 284 -4.90 23.76 -17.87
N PRO A 285 -3.95 23.01 -18.47
CA PRO A 285 -2.79 23.59 -19.15
C PRO A 285 -3.17 24.44 -20.37
N LYS A 286 -2.42 25.52 -20.61
CA LYS A 286 -2.58 26.47 -21.72
C LYS A 286 -1.26 26.69 -22.44
N ASN A 287 -1.25 26.54 -23.76
CA ASN A 287 -0.06 26.73 -24.61
C ASN A 287 1.16 25.89 -24.17
N ILE A 288 0.91 24.70 -23.61
CA ILE A 288 1.91 23.77 -23.11
C ILE A 288 1.37 22.33 -23.27
N ILE A 289 2.25 21.34 -23.43
CA ILE A 289 1.82 19.93 -23.57
C ILE A 289 1.27 19.45 -22.23
N LYS A 290 0.07 18.85 -22.26
CA LYS A 290 -0.68 18.51 -21.04
C LYS A 290 -0.03 17.38 -20.28
N GLU A 291 0.48 16.40 -21.01
CA GLU A 291 1.22 15.24 -20.52
C GLU A 291 2.53 15.67 -19.86
N TYR A 292 3.20 16.70 -20.41
CA TYR A 292 4.37 17.30 -19.77
C TYR A 292 4.01 17.93 -18.41
N VAL A 293 2.90 18.67 -18.34
CA VAL A 293 2.42 19.23 -17.05
C VAL A 293 2.05 18.13 -16.07
N TYR A 294 1.49 17.01 -16.52
CA TYR A 294 1.27 15.84 -15.68
C TYR A 294 2.58 15.30 -15.10
N TYR A 295 3.60 15.06 -15.93
CA TYR A 295 4.93 14.62 -15.47
C TYR A 295 5.59 15.61 -14.51
N LEU A 296 5.43 16.91 -14.77
CA LEU A 296 5.87 17.94 -13.83
C LEU A 296 5.14 17.80 -12.49
N CYS A 297 3.81 17.61 -12.48
CA CYS A 297 3.01 17.52 -11.25
C CYS A 297 3.32 16.28 -10.40
N ILE A 298 3.66 15.15 -11.03
CA ILE A 298 4.04 13.92 -10.32
C ILE A 298 5.54 13.83 -10.02
N SER A 299 6.34 14.79 -10.49
CA SER A 299 7.75 14.83 -10.16
C SER A 299 7.95 15.06 -8.66
N GLU A 300 9.02 14.49 -8.11
CA GLU A 300 9.42 14.74 -6.72
C GLU A 300 9.60 16.25 -6.45
N TYR A 301 9.94 17.02 -7.49
CA TYR A 301 10.00 18.47 -7.42
C TYR A 301 8.63 19.13 -7.12
N PHE A 302 7.58 18.71 -7.78
CA PHE A 302 6.30 19.37 -7.56
C PHE A 302 5.67 18.91 -6.25
N ILE A 303 5.81 17.61 -5.95
CA ILE A 303 5.29 16.97 -4.75
C ILE A 303 5.92 17.57 -3.48
N GLN A 304 7.25 17.72 -3.41
CA GLN A 304 7.87 18.29 -2.21
C GLN A 304 7.45 19.74 -1.96
N LYS A 305 7.14 20.51 -3.02
CA LYS A 305 6.59 21.87 -2.83
C LYS A 305 5.19 21.85 -2.27
N ILE A 306 4.34 20.95 -2.76
CA ILE A 306 3.02 20.74 -2.18
C ILE A 306 3.14 20.37 -0.70
N VAL A 307 3.98 19.40 -0.36
CA VAL A 307 4.16 18.94 1.03
C VAL A 307 4.69 20.07 1.91
N SER A 308 5.71 20.82 1.47
CA SER A 308 6.30 21.93 2.23
C SER A 308 5.34 23.10 2.50
N LYS A 309 4.28 23.23 1.69
CA LYS A 309 3.25 24.26 1.82
C LYS A 309 1.95 23.74 2.42
N SER A 310 1.88 22.44 2.73
CA SER A 310 0.70 21.84 3.35
C SER A 310 0.65 22.21 4.83
N VAL A 311 -0.56 22.46 5.34
CA VAL A 311 -0.82 22.82 6.74
C VAL A 311 -1.66 21.73 7.39
N GLY A 312 -1.37 21.42 8.67
CA GLY A 312 -2.05 20.39 9.44
C GLY A 312 -1.21 19.13 9.62
N VAL A 313 -1.39 18.45 10.76
CA VAL A 313 -0.61 17.26 11.14
C VAL A 313 -1.30 15.99 10.65
N SER A 314 -2.50 15.68 11.16
CA SER A 314 -3.21 14.44 10.82
C SER A 314 -3.90 14.47 9.45
N TYR A 315 -4.24 15.68 8.97
CA TYR A 315 -4.89 15.93 7.68
C TYR A 315 -4.23 17.12 6.99
N PRO A 316 -2.99 16.96 6.49
CA PRO A 316 -2.28 18.04 5.81
C PRO A 316 -3.06 18.46 4.56
N ALA A 317 -3.25 19.76 4.39
CA ALA A 317 -3.99 20.33 3.28
C ALA A 317 -3.26 21.55 2.67
N ILE A 318 -3.46 21.76 1.37
CA ILE A 318 -2.89 22.88 0.61
C ILE A 318 -3.98 23.59 -0.17
N SER A 319 -3.91 24.91 -0.32
CA SER A 319 -4.87 25.64 -1.15
C SER A 319 -4.50 25.54 -2.64
N SER A 320 -5.49 25.59 -3.53
CA SER A 320 -5.23 25.70 -4.98
C SER A 320 -4.43 26.96 -5.33
N SER A 321 -4.55 28.04 -4.55
CA SER A 321 -3.72 29.25 -4.71
C SER A 321 -2.24 28.96 -4.47
N GLU A 322 -1.91 28.20 -3.43
CA GLU A 322 -0.53 27.80 -3.15
C GLU A 322 0.05 26.91 -4.27
N ILE A 323 -0.73 25.95 -4.75
CA ILE A 323 -0.37 25.09 -5.91
C ILE A 323 -0.12 25.96 -7.15
N SER A 324 -1.03 26.90 -7.44
CA SER A 324 -0.94 27.79 -8.61
C SER A 324 0.33 28.67 -8.63
N ASN A 325 0.91 28.92 -7.46
CA ASN A 325 2.11 29.74 -7.31
C ASN A 325 3.41 28.91 -7.31
N ILE A 326 3.33 27.57 -7.41
CA ILE A 326 4.52 26.72 -7.59
C ILE A 326 5.16 27.08 -8.93
N LYS A 327 6.50 27.22 -8.93
CA LYS A 327 7.28 27.47 -10.14
C LYS A 327 7.30 26.21 -11.00
N ALA A 328 6.96 26.33 -12.27
CA ALA A 328 7.04 25.30 -13.29
C ALA A 328 8.24 25.58 -14.20
N ILE A 329 8.97 24.52 -14.53
CA ILE A 329 10.06 24.55 -15.51
C ILE A 329 9.46 24.26 -16.88
N ILE A 330 9.82 25.05 -17.89
CA ILE A 330 9.16 25.07 -19.19
C ILE A 330 10.23 24.95 -20.29
N PRO A 331 10.42 23.74 -20.86
CA PRO A 331 11.24 23.51 -22.04
C PRO A 331 10.59 24.11 -23.29
N PRO A 332 11.33 24.26 -24.39
CA PRO A 332 10.76 24.42 -25.72
C PRO A 332 9.74 23.32 -26.04
N ILE A 333 8.70 23.63 -26.82
CA ILE A 333 7.57 22.70 -27.08
C ILE A 333 8.03 21.34 -27.67
N ASN A 334 9.07 21.34 -28.51
CA ASN A 334 9.64 20.12 -29.07
C ASN A 334 10.29 19.26 -27.99
N GLU A 335 11.06 19.87 -27.09
CA GLU A 335 11.68 19.16 -25.96
C GLU A 335 10.61 18.63 -24.98
N GLN A 336 9.52 19.36 -24.76
CA GLN A 336 8.39 18.85 -23.97
C GLN A 336 7.85 17.54 -24.56
N GLN A 337 7.66 17.47 -25.88
CA GLN A 337 7.15 16.26 -26.53
C GLN A 337 8.15 15.11 -26.40
N GLN A 338 9.45 15.38 -26.62
CA GLN A 338 10.49 14.36 -26.46
C GLN A 338 10.55 13.81 -25.03
N ILE A 339 10.40 14.68 -24.03
CA ILE A 339 10.32 14.29 -22.62
C ILE A 339 9.11 13.39 -22.38
N VAL A 340 7.94 13.77 -22.90
CA VAL A 340 6.71 12.97 -22.77
C VAL A 340 6.90 11.60 -23.40
N ASP A 341 7.37 11.52 -24.66
CA ASP A 341 7.58 10.25 -25.36
C ASP A 341 8.55 9.34 -24.61
N HIS A 342 9.65 9.92 -24.08
CA HIS A 342 10.62 9.19 -23.28
C HIS A 342 10.02 8.66 -21.98
N LEU A 343 9.32 9.51 -21.24
CA LEU A 343 8.74 9.16 -19.95
C LEU A 343 7.58 8.17 -20.09
N ASP A 344 6.73 8.31 -21.10
CA ASP A 344 5.66 7.36 -21.39
C ASP A 344 6.23 5.97 -21.66
N ALA A 345 7.26 5.87 -22.51
CA ALA A 345 7.90 4.60 -22.81
C ALA A 345 8.57 3.99 -21.58
N LYS A 346 9.33 4.78 -20.80
CA LYS A 346 10.07 4.28 -19.63
C LYS A 346 9.17 3.95 -18.45
N CYS A 347 8.19 4.80 -18.13
CA CYS A 347 7.26 4.55 -17.04
C CYS A 347 6.38 3.33 -17.37
N SER A 348 5.90 3.20 -18.61
CA SER A 348 5.10 2.02 -19.00
C SER A 348 5.89 0.71 -18.88
N GLN A 349 7.18 0.71 -19.24
CA GLN A 349 8.05 -0.46 -19.06
C GLN A 349 8.20 -0.82 -17.58
N ILE A 350 8.44 0.17 -16.72
CA ILE A 350 8.59 -0.02 -15.28
C ILE A 350 7.29 -0.56 -14.67
N ASP A 351 6.16 0.08 -14.98
CA ASP A 351 4.85 -0.26 -14.45
C ASP A 351 4.45 -1.69 -14.87
N SER A 352 4.79 -2.12 -16.09
CA SER A 352 4.60 -3.50 -16.56
C SER A 352 5.39 -4.52 -15.74
N VAL A 353 6.66 -4.22 -15.43
CA VAL A 353 7.52 -5.10 -14.61
C VAL A 353 7.01 -5.19 -13.17
N ILE A 354 6.60 -4.06 -12.58
CA ILE A 354 6.03 -4.04 -11.23
C ILE A 354 4.76 -4.90 -11.18
N SER A 355 3.83 -4.70 -12.13
CA SER A 355 2.59 -5.48 -12.19
C SER A 355 2.84 -6.98 -12.37
N ALA A 356 3.82 -7.36 -13.19
CA ALA A 356 4.20 -8.77 -13.36
C ALA A 356 4.81 -9.38 -12.08
N ASN A 357 5.63 -8.61 -11.36
CA ASN A 357 6.18 -9.04 -10.07
C ASN A 357 5.10 -9.18 -9.01
N GLU A 358 4.15 -8.25 -8.93
CA GLU A 358 3.02 -8.30 -7.98
C GLU A 358 2.17 -9.57 -8.18
N LYS A 359 1.82 -9.89 -9.43
CA LYS A 359 1.13 -11.14 -9.77
C LYS A 359 1.95 -12.39 -9.41
N THR A 360 3.27 -12.32 -9.54
CA THR A 360 4.16 -13.43 -9.17
C THR A 360 4.20 -13.61 -7.66
N ILE A 361 4.27 -12.52 -6.89
CA ILE A 361 4.23 -12.53 -5.43
C ILE A 361 2.92 -13.16 -4.94
N GLU A 362 1.78 -12.77 -5.53
CA GLU A 362 0.46 -13.33 -5.20
C GLU A 362 0.44 -14.85 -5.40
N LYS A 363 0.86 -15.34 -6.58
CA LYS A 363 0.96 -16.77 -6.88
C LYS A 363 1.90 -17.52 -5.94
N LEU A 364 3.02 -16.91 -5.54
CA LEU A 364 3.94 -17.51 -4.58
C LEU A 364 3.33 -17.62 -3.18
N LYS A 365 2.53 -16.63 -2.76
CA LYS A 365 1.79 -16.66 -1.49
C LYS A 365 0.73 -17.77 -1.51
N GLU A 366 -0.02 -17.91 -2.61
CA GLU A 366 -0.97 -19.01 -2.82
C GLU A 366 -0.28 -20.37 -2.83
N TYR A 367 0.80 -20.52 -3.59
CA TYR A 367 1.57 -21.76 -3.68
C TYR A 367 2.12 -22.19 -2.31
N ARG A 368 2.63 -21.23 -1.52
CA ARG A 368 3.08 -21.47 -0.15
C ARG A 368 1.97 -22.02 0.73
N GLN A 369 0.76 -21.46 0.65
CA GLN A 369 -0.40 -21.95 1.40
C GLN A 369 -0.80 -23.37 0.97
N SER A 370 -0.81 -23.64 -0.34
CA SER A 370 -1.11 -24.98 -0.89
C SER A 370 -0.10 -26.02 -0.43
N ILE A 371 1.22 -25.74 -0.50
CA ILE A 371 2.26 -26.66 -0.02
C ILE A 371 2.08 -26.98 1.46
N ILE A 372 1.84 -25.96 2.30
CA ILE A 372 1.62 -26.16 3.73
C ILE A 372 0.41 -27.08 3.94
N TYR A 373 -0.70 -26.78 3.28
CA TYR A 373 -1.91 -27.58 3.37
C TYR A 373 -1.70 -29.04 2.93
N GLU A 374 -1.07 -29.26 1.78
CA GLU A 374 -0.84 -30.59 1.24
C GLU A 374 0.09 -31.41 2.13
N ALA A 375 1.16 -30.79 2.66
CA ALA A 375 2.11 -31.44 3.55
C ALA A 375 1.47 -31.90 4.86
N VAL A 376 0.74 -31.01 5.55
CA VAL A 376 0.14 -31.34 6.87
C VAL A 376 -1.11 -32.21 6.76
N THR A 377 -1.69 -32.36 5.57
CA THR A 377 -2.82 -33.27 5.31
C THR A 377 -2.41 -34.59 4.68
N GLY A 378 -1.10 -34.81 4.43
CA GLY A 378 -0.58 -36.04 3.81
C GLY A 378 -0.98 -36.22 2.34
N LYS A 379 -1.29 -35.13 1.63
CA LYS A 379 -1.62 -35.15 0.20
C LYS A 379 -0.39 -35.19 -0.71
N ILE A 380 0.78 -34.89 -0.15
CA ILE A 380 2.08 -35.06 -0.79
C ILE A 380 2.93 -36.01 0.04
N GLU A 381 3.73 -36.81 -0.65
CA GLU A 381 4.72 -37.70 -0.03
C GLU A 381 6.01 -36.91 0.24
N ILE A 382 6.55 -37.00 1.46
CA ILE A 382 7.68 -36.20 1.97
C ILE A 382 8.81 -37.09 2.48
#